data_AF-A0A8S9QWP7-F1
#
_entry.id   AF-A0A8S9QWP7-F1
#
_cell.length_a   1.000
_cell.length_b   1.000
_cell.length_c   1.000
_cell.angle_alpha   90.00
_cell.angle_beta   90.00
_cell.angle_gamma   90.00
#
_symmetry.space_group_name_H-M   'P 1'
#
loop_
_entity.id
_entity.type
_entity.pdbx_description
1 polymer ?
#
loop_
_entity_poly.entity_id
_entity_poly.type
_entity_poly.pdbx_seq_one_letter_code
_entity_poly.pdbx_strand_id
1 'polypeptide(L)'
;MGLTSSLRFHRRNNKTFLRIFMILVLSCIPGRTNLCSNPSLSTPIDLPPSDTLSSLDSLDLEGYITFHDVHNASKDFGNRYHLPPLAILHPKSVSDISTVMRHIVRSTSNLTVAARGHGHSLQGQALAHQGVVINMESLRSHDIKIYKGKQPYVDVSGGELWINILRETLKYGLSPKSWTDYLHLTVGGTLSNAGISGQAFKHGPQINNVYQLEIVTGKGEVVTCSEKRNSELFQSVLGGLGQFGIITRAR
;
A
#
# COMPACT_ATOMS: atom_id res chain seq x y z
N MET A 1 56.18 8.93 -40.30
CA MET A 1 54.89 8.46 -40.87
C MET A 1 54.38 7.30 -40.03
N GLY A 2 53.58 7.55 -39.00
CA GLY A 2 53.06 6.51 -38.12
C GLY A 2 51.81 7.01 -37.43
N LEU A 3 50.63 6.52 -37.84
CA LEU A 3 49.34 6.80 -37.20
C LEU A 3 48.22 5.83 -37.65
N THR A 4 48.53 4.58 -38.01
CA THR A 4 47.50 3.61 -38.45
C THR A 4 47.46 2.28 -37.66
N SER A 5 48.37 2.04 -36.71
CA SER A 5 48.38 0.77 -35.95
C SER A 5 47.55 0.77 -34.65
N SER A 6 47.25 1.93 -34.07
CA SER A 6 46.61 2.01 -32.74
C SER A 6 45.10 1.68 -32.75
N LEU A 7 44.38 2.04 -33.82
CA LEU A 7 42.92 1.88 -33.89
C LEU A 7 42.45 0.43 -34.16
N ARG A 8 43.30 -0.46 -34.67
CA ARG A 8 42.95 -1.88 -34.90
C ARG A 8 43.05 -2.73 -33.63
N PHE A 9 43.91 -2.37 -32.68
CA PHE A 9 44.09 -3.14 -31.45
C PHE A 9 42.94 -2.92 -30.46
N HIS A 10 42.43 -1.68 -30.38
CA HIS A 10 41.35 -1.31 -29.46
C HIS A 10 39.98 -1.89 -29.86
N ARG A 11 39.72 -2.05 -31.16
CA ARG A 11 38.42 -2.57 -31.65
C ARG A 11 38.27 -4.10 -31.50
N ARG A 12 39.39 -4.84 -31.41
CA ARG A 12 39.40 -6.31 -31.25
C ARG A 12 39.19 -6.71 -29.79
N ASN A 13 39.77 -5.98 -28.83
CA ASN A 13 39.58 -6.20 -27.40
C ASN A 13 38.14 -5.94 -26.95
N ASN A 14 37.44 -4.94 -27.51
CA ASN A 14 36.05 -4.68 -27.14
C ASN A 14 35.08 -5.80 -27.55
N LYS A 15 35.34 -6.52 -28.65
CA LYS A 15 34.50 -7.66 -29.04
C LYS A 15 34.71 -8.88 -28.14
N THR A 16 35.95 -9.13 -27.74
CA THR A 16 36.29 -10.22 -26.81
C THR A 16 35.75 -9.91 -25.42
N PHE A 17 35.91 -8.66 -24.95
CA PHE A 17 35.38 -8.19 -23.67
C PHE A 17 33.84 -8.25 -23.64
N LEU A 18 33.17 -7.79 -24.69
CA LEU A 18 31.71 -7.84 -24.79
C LEU A 18 31.18 -9.29 -24.83
N ARG A 19 31.91 -10.22 -25.48
CA ARG A 19 31.57 -11.66 -25.47
C ARG A 19 31.74 -12.28 -24.08
N ILE A 20 32.84 -11.98 -23.40
CA ILE A 20 33.09 -12.49 -22.04
C ILE A 20 32.06 -11.91 -21.06
N PHE A 21 31.71 -10.62 -21.19
CA PHE A 21 30.69 -9.96 -20.38
C PHE A 21 29.29 -10.55 -20.64
N MET A 22 28.92 -10.80 -21.89
CA MET A 22 27.66 -11.50 -22.23
C MET A 22 27.60 -12.91 -21.65
N ILE A 23 28.69 -13.68 -21.75
CA ILE A 23 28.77 -15.03 -21.19
C ILE A 23 28.64 -15.00 -19.67
N LEU A 24 29.30 -14.05 -18.98
CA LEU A 24 29.18 -13.86 -17.54
C LEU A 24 27.76 -13.48 -17.13
N VAL A 25 27.11 -12.56 -17.85
CA VAL A 25 25.71 -12.17 -17.57
C VAL A 25 24.77 -13.36 -17.80
N LEU A 26 24.96 -14.14 -18.86
CA LEU A 26 24.18 -15.36 -19.13
C LEU A 26 24.44 -16.49 -18.12
N SER A 27 25.66 -16.62 -17.58
CA SER A 27 26.00 -17.60 -16.54
C SER A 27 25.56 -17.18 -15.13
N CYS A 28 25.33 -15.88 -14.92
CA CYS A 28 24.78 -15.33 -13.67
C CYS A 28 23.24 -15.30 -13.65
N ILE A 29 22.59 -15.80 -14.70
CA ILE A 29 21.16 -16.15 -14.64
C ILE A 29 21.13 -17.54 -14.00
N PRO A 30 20.81 -17.70 -12.70
CA PRO A 30 20.56 -19.03 -12.17
C PRO A 30 19.46 -19.64 -13.04
N GLY A 31 19.77 -20.80 -13.63
CA GLY A 31 18.83 -21.55 -14.44
C GLY A 31 17.53 -21.67 -13.67
N ARG A 32 16.48 -20.99 -14.14
CA ARG A 32 15.10 -21.32 -13.81
C ARG A 32 14.81 -22.67 -14.44
N THR A 33 15.33 -23.73 -13.83
CA THR A 33 14.68 -25.02 -13.92
C THR A 33 13.35 -24.88 -13.20
N ASN A 34 12.30 -25.23 -13.93
CA ASN A 34 10.96 -25.35 -13.41
C ASN A 34 10.95 -26.18 -12.13
N LEU A 35 10.80 -25.53 -10.99
CA LEU A 35 10.08 -26.06 -9.85
C LEU A 35 8.84 -25.20 -9.70
N CYS A 36 7.88 -25.42 -10.60
CA CYS A 36 6.47 -25.32 -10.23
C CYS A 36 6.19 -26.42 -9.20
N SER A 37 6.75 -26.25 -8.01
CA SER A 37 6.19 -26.88 -6.82
C SER A 37 5.01 -26.00 -6.47
N ASN A 38 3.82 -26.36 -6.96
CA ASN A 38 2.64 -26.09 -6.16
C ASN A 38 2.90 -26.83 -4.85
N PRO A 39 3.08 -26.16 -3.69
CA PRO A 39 2.63 -26.83 -2.50
C PRO A 39 1.12 -26.94 -2.74
N SER A 40 0.64 -28.14 -3.06
CA SER A 40 -0.67 -28.52 -2.58
C SER A 40 -0.71 -28.05 -1.14
N LEU A 41 -1.48 -27.00 -0.86
CA LEU A 41 -1.64 -26.43 0.46
C LEU A 41 -2.49 -27.42 1.27
N SER A 42 -1.85 -28.55 1.57
CA SER A 42 -2.24 -29.50 2.60
C SER A 42 -1.23 -29.36 3.73
N THR A 43 -0.94 -28.12 4.12
CA THR A 43 -0.60 -27.86 5.52
C THR A 43 -1.88 -28.06 6.32
N PRO A 44 -1.82 -28.69 7.51
CA PRO A 44 -2.98 -28.70 8.40
C PRO A 44 -3.50 -27.27 8.54
N ILE A 45 -4.82 -27.12 8.49
CA ILE A 45 -5.45 -25.86 8.90
C ILE A 45 -5.16 -25.76 10.40
N ASP A 46 -3.99 -25.23 10.76
CA ASP A 46 -3.76 -24.70 12.09
C ASP A 46 -4.64 -23.45 12.13
N LEU A 47 -5.92 -23.67 12.46
CA LEU A 47 -6.78 -22.62 12.97
C LEU A 47 -5.95 -21.88 14.01
N PRO A 48 -5.82 -20.54 13.93
CA PRO A 48 -5.13 -19.80 14.97
C PRO A 48 -5.75 -20.23 16.30
N PRO A 49 -4.93 -20.49 17.34
CA PRO A 49 -5.42 -21.04 18.59
C PRO A 49 -6.63 -20.22 19.05
N SER A 50 -7.68 -20.87 19.57
CA SER A 50 -8.95 -20.25 19.98
C SER A 50 -8.77 -18.96 20.81
N ASP A 51 -7.66 -18.87 21.53
CA ASP A 51 -7.22 -17.71 22.32
C ASP A 51 -7.00 -16.44 21.47
N THR A 52 -6.60 -16.59 20.20
CA THR A 52 -6.36 -15.47 19.28
C THR A 52 -7.67 -14.79 18.89
N LEU A 53 -8.68 -15.57 18.50
CA LEU A 53 -10.00 -15.06 18.13
C LEU A 53 -10.67 -14.37 19.32
N SER A 54 -10.70 -15.05 20.47
CA SER A 54 -11.28 -14.50 21.70
C SER A 54 -10.57 -13.23 22.17
N SER A 55 -9.23 -13.17 22.06
CA SER A 55 -8.48 -11.97 22.42
C SER A 55 -8.78 -10.78 21.50
N LEU A 56 -8.96 -11.01 20.19
CA LEU A 56 -9.36 -9.96 19.25
C LEU A 56 -10.80 -9.50 19.49
N ASP A 57 -11.72 -10.42 19.76
CA ASP A 57 -13.14 -10.12 20.02
C ASP A 57 -13.33 -9.34 21.35
N SER A 58 -12.42 -9.52 22.30
CA SER A 58 -12.43 -8.81 23.59
C SER A 58 -11.91 -7.37 23.54
N LEU A 59 -11.41 -6.89 22.40
CA LEU A 59 -10.87 -5.54 22.27
C LEU A 59 -11.99 -4.50 22.41
N ASP A 60 -11.77 -3.50 23.26
CA ASP A 60 -12.64 -2.32 23.38
C ASP A 60 -12.41 -1.40 22.16
N LEU A 61 -13.34 -1.44 21.21
CA LEU A 61 -13.28 -0.74 19.93
C LEU A 61 -14.57 0.09 19.74
N GLU A 62 -14.45 1.26 19.11
CA GLU A 62 -15.62 2.03 18.67
C GLU A 62 -16.31 1.36 17.47
N GLY A 63 -15.49 0.74 16.60
CA GLY A 63 -15.88 -0.12 15.50
C GLY A 63 -16.27 -1.52 15.96
N TYR A 64 -16.07 -2.50 15.08
CA TYR A 64 -16.28 -3.91 15.39
C TYR A 64 -15.42 -4.80 14.49
N ILE A 65 -15.22 -6.05 14.89
CA ILE A 65 -14.53 -7.07 14.11
C ILE A 65 -15.55 -8.11 13.66
N THR A 66 -15.48 -8.53 12.40
CA THR A 66 -16.29 -9.63 11.87
C THR A 66 -15.40 -10.84 11.62
N PHE A 67 -15.77 -11.99 12.16
CA PHE A 67 -15.08 -13.28 11.99
C PHE A 67 -15.80 -14.24 11.02
N HIS A 68 -17.04 -13.92 10.67
CA HIS A 68 -17.88 -14.68 9.74
C HIS A 68 -18.13 -13.87 8.46
N ASP A 69 -18.59 -14.51 7.38
CA ASP A 69 -18.93 -13.83 6.11
C ASP A 69 -17.82 -12.94 5.53
N VAL A 70 -16.56 -13.34 5.74
CA VAL A 70 -15.37 -12.57 5.35
C VAL A 70 -15.05 -12.61 3.84
N HIS A 71 -15.91 -13.24 3.04
CA HIS A 71 -15.71 -13.48 1.60
C HIS A 71 -15.51 -12.19 0.79
N ASN A 72 -16.09 -11.07 1.22
CA ASN A 72 -15.92 -9.79 0.51
C ASN A 72 -14.48 -9.23 0.61
N ALA A 73 -13.73 -9.64 1.63
CA ALA A 73 -12.32 -9.30 1.79
C ALA A 73 -11.36 -10.38 1.28
N SER A 74 -11.87 -11.50 0.74
CA SER A 74 -11.03 -12.59 0.24
C SER A 74 -10.61 -12.44 -1.22
N LYS A 75 -11.15 -11.46 -1.95
CA LYS A 75 -10.91 -11.21 -3.38
C LYS A 75 -10.53 -9.75 -3.63
N ASP A 76 -9.88 -9.47 -4.76
CA ASP A 76 -9.61 -8.12 -5.25
C ASP A 76 -10.12 -7.95 -6.68
N PHE A 77 -9.90 -6.78 -7.28
CA PHE A 77 -10.33 -6.47 -8.64
C PHE A 77 -9.69 -7.38 -9.69
N GLY A 78 -8.46 -7.87 -9.44
CA GLY A 78 -7.81 -8.84 -10.31
C GLY A 78 -8.55 -10.15 -10.40
N ASN A 79 -9.26 -10.56 -9.35
CA ASN A 79 -10.06 -11.79 -9.28
C ASN A 79 -9.26 -13.05 -9.65
N ARG A 80 -7.97 -13.07 -9.28
CA ARG A 80 -7.04 -14.19 -9.52
C ARG A 80 -6.78 -15.03 -8.26
N TYR A 81 -6.92 -14.41 -7.09
CA TYR A 81 -6.66 -15.02 -5.79
C TYR A 81 -7.89 -14.90 -4.90
N HIS A 82 -8.17 -15.96 -4.15
CA HIS A 82 -9.27 -16.05 -3.20
C HIS A 82 -8.70 -16.51 -1.86
N LEU A 83 -8.21 -15.56 -1.07
CA LEU A 83 -7.51 -15.81 0.18
C LEU A 83 -8.34 -15.26 1.34
N PRO A 84 -9.17 -16.08 2.00
CA PRO A 84 -10.01 -15.60 3.09
C PRO A 84 -9.13 -15.11 4.26
N PRO A 85 -9.45 -13.95 4.85
CA PRO A 85 -8.84 -13.54 6.10
C PRO A 85 -9.46 -14.28 7.28
N LEU A 86 -8.79 -14.20 8.43
CA LEU A 86 -9.37 -14.65 9.70
C LEU A 86 -10.47 -13.70 10.15
N ALA A 87 -10.25 -12.40 9.99
CA ALA A 87 -11.15 -11.37 10.49
C ALA A 87 -11.11 -10.10 9.63
N ILE A 88 -12.18 -9.33 9.69
CA ILE A 88 -12.27 -7.99 9.11
C ILE A 88 -12.52 -6.99 10.23
N LEU A 89 -11.60 -6.03 10.41
CA LEU A 89 -11.82 -4.86 11.25
C LEU A 89 -12.63 -3.83 10.45
N HIS A 90 -13.73 -3.36 11.04
CA HIS A 90 -14.51 -2.22 10.58
C HIS A 90 -14.28 -1.05 11.55
N PRO A 91 -13.17 -0.31 11.40
CA PRO A 91 -12.81 0.74 12.35
C PRO A 91 -13.79 1.91 12.25
N LYS A 92 -14.15 2.51 13.38
CA LYS A 92 -14.82 3.83 13.42
C LYS A 92 -13.87 4.94 13.81
N SER A 93 -12.70 4.63 14.35
CA SER A 93 -11.66 5.61 14.65
C SER A 93 -10.26 5.10 14.34
N VAL A 94 -9.30 6.03 14.29
CA VAL A 94 -7.87 5.69 14.16
C VAL A 94 -7.38 4.90 15.38
N SER A 95 -8.02 5.12 16.54
CA SER A 95 -7.74 4.36 17.76
C SER A 95 -8.03 2.88 17.58
N ASP A 96 -9.11 2.51 16.89
CA ASP A 96 -9.42 1.09 16.62
C ASP A 96 -8.29 0.40 15.85
N ILE A 97 -7.83 1.04 14.77
CA ILE A 97 -6.72 0.54 13.94
C ILE A 97 -5.46 0.41 14.80
N SER A 98 -5.15 1.45 15.56
CA SER A 98 -3.98 1.51 16.44
C SER A 98 -4.02 0.44 17.55
N THR A 99 -5.19 0.17 18.12
CA THR A 99 -5.41 -0.85 19.16
C THR A 99 -5.24 -2.26 18.60
N VAL A 100 -5.84 -2.56 17.44
CA VAL A 100 -5.66 -3.87 16.78
C VAL A 100 -4.20 -4.08 16.37
N MET A 101 -3.54 -3.07 15.82
CA MET A 101 -2.11 -3.17 15.47
C MET A 101 -1.24 -3.44 16.71
N ARG A 102 -1.46 -2.71 17.82
CA ARG A 102 -0.73 -2.97 19.08
C ARG A 102 -0.99 -4.35 19.64
N HIS A 103 -2.24 -4.83 19.57
CA HIS A 103 -2.61 -6.17 20.02
C HIS A 103 -1.83 -7.25 19.27
N ILE A 104 -1.85 -7.17 17.93
CA ILE A 104 -1.17 -8.13 17.06
C ILE A 104 0.34 -8.12 17.30
N VAL A 105 0.96 -6.94 17.38
CA VAL A 105 2.41 -6.78 17.63
C VAL A 105 2.85 -7.37 18.97
N ARG A 106 2.00 -7.31 20.00
CA ARG A 106 2.29 -7.85 21.33
C ARG A 106 1.96 -9.35 21.45
N SER A 107 1.16 -9.87 20.54
CA SER A 107 0.79 -11.28 20.53
C SER A 107 1.96 -12.16 20.08
N THR A 108 1.95 -13.43 20.46
CA THR A 108 2.86 -14.45 19.92
C THR A 108 2.37 -15.03 18.58
N SER A 109 1.30 -14.46 18.02
CA SER A 109 0.69 -14.95 16.78
C SER A 109 1.46 -14.48 15.54
N ASN A 110 1.38 -15.24 14.45
CA ASN A 110 1.91 -14.85 13.14
C ASN A 110 0.88 -14.09 12.29
N LEU A 111 -0.08 -13.42 12.93
CA LEU A 111 -1.13 -12.69 12.22
C LEU A 111 -0.53 -11.56 11.39
N THR A 112 -0.94 -11.49 10.13
CA THR A 112 -0.64 -10.37 9.24
C THR A 112 -1.83 -9.43 9.15
N VAL A 113 -1.56 -8.17 8.81
CA VAL A 113 -2.58 -7.14 8.66
C VAL A 113 -2.49 -6.54 7.26
N ALA A 114 -3.63 -6.41 6.58
CA ALA A 114 -3.72 -5.69 5.31
C ALA A 114 -4.77 -4.56 5.42
N ALA A 115 -4.34 -3.32 5.18
CA ALA A 115 -5.28 -2.23 4.96
C ALA A 115 -5.89 -2.34 3.57
N ARG A 116 -7.22 -2.47 3.52
CA ARG A 116 -7.98 -2.60 2.29
C ARG A 116 -8.79 -1.34 2.05
N GLY A 117 -8.45 -0.60 0.99
CA GLY A 117 -9.30 0.42 0.41
C GLY A 117 -10.38 -0.20 -0.48
N HIS A 118 -10.56 0.32 -1.70
CA HIS A 118 -11.59 -0.16 -2.64
C HIS A 118 -11.28 -1.50 -3.32
N GLY A 119 -10.34 -2.29 -2.78
CA GLY A 119 -10.02 -3.63 -3.28
C GLY A 119 -9.48 -3.67 -4.72
N HIS A 120 -8.95 -2.56 -5.25
CA HIS A 120 -8.57 -2.44 -6.67
C HIS A 120 -7.17 -3.01 -7.01
N SER A 121 -6.55 -3.70 -6.07
CA SER A 121 -5.36 -4.53 -6.30
C SER A 121 -5.65 -5.66 -7.31
N LEU A 122 -4.58 -6.23 -7.89
CA LEU A 122 -4.70 -7.19 -9.00
C LEU A 122 -4.16 -8.59 -8.67
N GLN A 123 -3.34 -8.70 -7.63
CA GLN A 123 -2.57 -9.91 -7.30
C GLN A 123 -2.53 -10.17 -5.79
N GLY A 124 -3.57 -9.78 -5.06
CA GLY A 124 -3.72 -10.09 -3.64
C GLY A 124 -3.04 -9.12 -2.68
N GLN A 125 -2.52 -7.97 -3.14
CA GLN A 125 -1.79 -7.03 -2.28
C GLN A 125 -2.62 -6.47 -1.11
N ALA A 126 -3.95 -6.44 -1.25
CA ALA A 126 -4.89 -5.99 -0.21
C ALA A 126 -5.58 -7.15 0.52
N LEU A 127 -5.03 -8.36 0.44
CA LEU A 127 -5.53 -9.57 1.12
C LEU A 127 -4.60 -9.93 2.29
N ALA A 128 -5.15 -10.51 3.35
CA ALA A 128 -4.39 -11.06 4.47
C ALA A 128 -4.90 -12.47 4.78
N HIS A 129 -4.34 -13.49 4.14
CA HIS A 129 -4.78 -14.88 4.33
C HIS A 129 -4.63 -15.30 5.79
N GLN A 130 -5.72 -15.77 6.42
CA GLN A 130 -5.77 -16.09 7.86
C GLN A 130 -5.28 -14.95 8.77
N GLY A 131 -5.24 -13.72 8.26
CA GLY A 131 -4.86 -12.51 8.98
C GLY A 131 -6.05 -11.58 9.20
N VAL A 132 -5.76 -10.31 9.49
CA VAL A 132 -6.79 -9.28 9.70
C VAL A 132 -6.78 -8.32 8.52
N VAL A 133 -7.92 -8.20 7.85
CA VAL A 133 -8.14 -7.13 6.86
C VAL A 133 -8.77 -5.94 7.56
N ILE A 134 -8.23 -4.75 7.35
CA ILE A 134 -8.82 -3.50 7.84
C ILE A 134 -9.62 -2.88 6.70
N ASN A 135 -10.94 -2.78 6.86
CA ASN A 135 -11.80 -2.11 5.90
C ASN A 135 -11.69 -0.59 6.07
N MET A 136 -10.78 0.02 5.30
CA MET A 136 -10.48 1.45 5.44
C MET A 136 -11.66 2.35 5.08
N GLU A 137 -12.58 1.92 4.22
CA GLU A 137 -13.80 2.67 3.88
C GLU A 137 -14.80 2.73 5.04
N SER A 138 -14.65 1.88 6.07
CA SER A 138 -15.45 1.99 7.31
C SER A 138 -14.93 3.07 8.26
N LEU A 139 -13.64 3.44 8.15
CA LEU A 139 -13.04 4.46 9.01
C LEU A 139 -13.84 5.74 8.87
N ARG A 140 -14.52 6.14 9.95
CA ARG A 140 -15.38 7.33 9.92
C ARG A 140 -14.58 8.49 9.36
N SER A 141 -15.06 8.99 8.23
CA SER A 141 -14.60 10.26 7.68
C SER A 141 -14.98 11.31 8.72
N HIS A 142 -14.00 11.79 9.49
CA HIS A 142 -14.12 13.19 9.92
C HIS A 142 -14.30 13.96 8.62
N ASP A 143 -15.36 14.78 8.52
CA ASP A 143 -15.79 15.46 7.29
C ASP A 143 -14.61 15.86 6.40
N ILE A 144 -14.70 15.69 5.09
CA ILE A 144 -13.72 16.24 4.14
C ILE A 144 -13.54 17.74 4.45
N LYS A 145 -12.41 18.11 5.07
CA LYS A 145 -12.21 19.49 5.59
C LYS A 145 -11.45 20.31 4.58
N ILE A 146 -12.11 21.31 4.04
CA ILE A 146 -11.53 22.19 3.02
C ILE A 146 -11.06 23.48 3.68
N TYR A 147 -9.78 23.80 3.46
CA TYR A 147 -9.15 25.00 3.97
C TYR A 147 -8.86 25.95 2.80
N LYS A 148 -9.48 27.13 2.84
CA LYS A 148 -9.29 28.19 1.86
C LYS A 148 -8.11 29.08 2.25
N GLY A 149 -7.46 29.69 1.26
CA GLY A 149 -6.37 30.63 1.49
C GLY A 149 -5.51 30.79 0.23
N LYS A 150 -4.32 31.41 0.38
CA LYS A 150 -3.35 31.56 -0.71
C LYS A 150 -2.89 30.21 -1.28
N GLN A 151 -2.85 29.18 -0.43
CA GLN A 151 -2.57 27.80 -0.80
C GLN A 151 -3.67 26.92 -0.19
N PRO A 152 -4.78 26.68 -0.91
CA PRO A 152 -5.87 25.85 -0.41
C PRO A 152 -5.46 24.38 -0.38
N TYR A 153 -6.01 23.63 0.57
CA TYR A 153 -5.81 22.19 0.73
C TYR A 153 -7.05 21.51 1.32
N VAL A 154 -7.06 20.18 1.29
CA VAL A 154 -8.17 19.38 1.82
C VAL A 154 -7.61 18.29 2.72
N ASP A 155 -8.13 18.17 3.95
CA ASP A 155 -7.84 17.02 4.80
C ASP A 155 -8.89 15.93 4.57
N VAL A 156 -8.43 14.72 4.29
CA VAL A 156 -9.29 13.57 3.94
C VAL A 156 -8.85 12.29 4.65
N SER A 157 -9.80 11.40 4.93
CA SER A 157 -9.52 10.03 5.41
C SER A 157 -8.71 9.26 4.36
N GLY A 158 -7.79 8.40 4.81
CA GLY A 158 -7.08 7.48 3.91
C GLY A 158 -8.01 6.47 3.22
N GLY A 159 -9.17 6.19 3.81
CA GLY A 159 -10.23 5.38 3.19
C GLY A 159 -11.18 6.14 2.28
N GLU A 160 -11.05 7.46 2.13
CA GLU A 160 -11.95 8.26 1.29
C GLU A 160 -11.69 8.02 -0.20
N LEU A 161 -12.75 8.00 -1.01
CA LEU A 161 -12.65 7.86 -2.47
C LEU A 161 -12.40 9.20 -3.15
N TRP A 162 -11.54 9.21 -4.17
CA TRP A 162 -11.23 10.42 -4.94
C TRP A 162 -12.47 11.10 -5.56
N ILE A 163 -13.49 10.33 -5.94
CA ILE A 163 -14.76 10.88 -6.45
C ILE A 163 -15.50 11.74 -5.42
N ASN A 164 -15.47 11.37 -4.14
CA ASN A 164 -16.12 12.12 -3.06
C ASN A 164 -15.34 13.41 -2.77
N ILE A 165 -14.01 13.34 -2.79
CA ILE A 165 -13.14 14.50 -2.66
C ILE A 165 -13.39 15.50 -3.79
N LEU A 166 -13.50 15.03 -5.03
CA LEU A 166 -13.84 15.89 -6.16
C LEU A 166 -15.19 16.57 -5.95
N ARG A 167 -16.24 15.81 -5.60
CA ARG A 167 -17.59 16.36 -5.36
C ARG A 167 -17.58 17.44 -4.27
N GLU A 168 -16.87 17.20 -3.16
CA GLU A 168 -16.83 18.15 -2.06
C GLU A 168 -16.01 19.40 -2.41
N THR A 169 -14.82 19.22 -2.99
CA THR A 169 -13.93 20.34 -3.34
C THR A 169 -14.53 21.27 -4.42
N LEU A 170 -15.30 20.71 -5.36
CA LEU A 170 -16.00 21.51 -6.37
C LEU A 170 -17.05 22.47 -5.79
N LYS A 171 -17.65 22.17 -4.63
CA LYS A 171 -18.56 23.11 -3.94
C LYS A 171 -17.86 24.42 -3.53
N TYR A 172 -16.53 24.39 -3.47
CA TYR A 172 -15.69 25.53 -3.12
C TYR A 172 -14.92 26.08 -4.33
N GLY A 173 -15.18 25.58 -5.55
CA GLY A 173 -14.45 25.93 -6.76
C GLY A 173 -13.00 25.44 -6.76
N LEU A 174 -12.70 24.38 -5.99
CA LEU A 174 -11.37 23.80 -5.85
C LEU A 174 -11.34 22.38 -6.41
N SER A 175 -10.13 21.88 -6.68
CA SER A 175 -9.88 20.53 -7.19
C SER A 175 -8.43 20.12 -6.89
N PRO A 176 -8.16 18.87 -6.51
CA PRO A 176 -6.82 18.29 -6.61
C PRO A 176 -6.20 18.48 -8.00
N LYS A 177 -4.87 18.59 -8.05
CA LYS A 177 -4.11 18.88 -9.29
C LYS A 177 -3.75 17.64 -10.11
N SER A 178 -3.65 16.49 -9.44
CA SER A 178 -3.21 15.22 -10.02
C SER A 178 -4.19 14.12 -9.66
N TRP A 179 -4.48 13.25 -10.63
CA TRP A 179 -5.57 12.28 -10.57
C TRP A 179 -5.10 10.87 -10.94
N THR A 180 -6.01 9.92 -10.76
CA THR A 180 -6.00 8.61 -11.42
C THR A 180 -7.09 8.59 -12.48
N ASP A 181 -6.95 7.76 -13.51
CA ASP A 181 -7.95 7.65 -14.58
C ASP A 181 -9.32 7.13 -14.07
N TYR A 182 -9.31 6.40 -12.94
CA TYR A 182 -10.50 5.91 -12.24
C TYR A 182 -10.58 6.52 -10.83
N LEU A 183 -11.76 7.05 -10.46
CA LEU A 183 -11.92 7.85 -9.23
C LEU A 183 -12.54 7.09 -8.04
N HIS A 184 -13.05 5.87 -8.24
CA HIS A 184 -13.47 5.02 -7.11
C HIS A 184 -12.26 4.22 -6.60
N LEU A 185 -11.23 4.97 -6.23
CA LEU A 185 -10.02 4.48 -5.56
C LEU A 185 -9.84 5.30 -4.29
N THR A 186 -9.37 4.64 -3.23
CA THR A 186 -9.13 5.31 -1.95
C THR A 186 -7.82 6.11 -1.97
N VAL A 187 -7.76 7.22 -1.25
CA VAL A 187 -6.56 8.05 -1.07
C VAL A 187 -5.35 7.24 -0.61
N GLY A 188 -5.47 6.47 0.47
CA GLY A 188 -4.36 5.68 1.02
C GLY A 188 -3.84 4.64 0.02
N GLY A 189 -4.74 4.02 -0.75
CA GLY A 189 -4.38 3.04 -1.77
C GLY A 189 -3.57 3.63 -2.93
N THR A 190 -3.97 4.78 -3.48
CA THR A 190 -3.24 5.38 -4.60
C THR A 190 -1.92 6.02 -4.15
N LEU A 191 -1.91 6.67 -2.97
CA LEU A 191 -0.69 7.24 -2.39
C LEU A 191 0.34 6.17 -1.97
N SER A 192 -0.11 4.96 -1.62
CA SER A 192 0.79 3.83 -1.38
C SER A 192 1.44 3.29 -2.66
N ASN A 193 1.00 3.72 -3.85
CA ASN A 193 1.57 3.34 -5.14
C ASN A 193 2.26 4.55 -5.81
N ALA A 194 1.46 5.49 -6.33
CA ALA A 194 1.91 6.76 -6.91
C ALA A 194 0.69 7.65 -7.23
N GLY A 195 -0.31 7.09 -7.91
CA GLY A 195 -1.46 7.81 -8.45
C GLY A 195 -1.09 8.62 -9.68
N ILE A 196 -1.19 8.02 -10.87
CA ILE A 196 -0.75 8.62 -12.14
C ILE A 196 -1.94 8.74 -13.09
N SER A 197 -2.00 9.86 -13.80
CA SER A 197 -2.90 10.14 -14.93
C SER A 197 -2.29 11.24 -15.81
N GLY A 198 -3.06 11.75 -16.77
CA GLY A 198 -2.64 12.72 -17.77
C GLY A 198 -2.17 14.08 -17.22
N GLN A 199 -2.35 14.40 -15.93
CA GLN A 199 -1.85 15.66 -15.34
C GLN A 199 -0.43 15.51 -14.75
N ALA A 200 0.09 14.28 -14.65
CA ALA A 200 1.35 14.00 -13.97
C ALA A 200 2.55 14.66 -14.66
N PHE A 201 2.50 14.91 -15.98
CA PHE A 201 3.58 15.62 -16.69
C PHE A 201 3.79 17.05 -16.17
N LYS A 202 2.74 17.68 -15.64
CA LYS A 202 2.76 19.08 -15.17
C LYS A 202 2.83 19.18 -13.65
N HIS A 203 2.14 18.29 -12.95
CA HIS A 203 1.96 18.37 -11.49
C HIS A 203 2.62 17.22 -10.73
N GLY A 204 3.26 16.28 -11.41
CA GLY A 204 3.69 15.00 -10.83
C GLY A 204 2.51 14.08 -10.49
N PRO A 205 2.78 12.82 -10.12
CA PRO A 205 1.76 11.92 -9.55
C PRO A 205 1.13 12.48 -8.27
N GLN A 206 0.07 11.82 -7.78
CA GLN A 206 -0.63 12.21 -6.55
C GLN A 206 0.32 12.27 -5.35
N ILE A 207 1.30 11.36 -5.24
CA ILE A 207 2.31 11.38 -4.18
C ILE A 207 3.18 12.66 -4.15
N ASN A 208 3.27 13.44 -5.24
CA ASN A 208 3.94 14.74 -5.26
C ASN A 208 3.05 15.92 -4.81
N ASN A 209 1.77 15.66 -4.55
CA ASN A 209 0.76 16.67 -4.25
C ASN A 209 0.16 16.49 -2.83
N VAL A 210 0.94 15.91 -1.91
CA VAL A 210 0.57 15.68 -0.51
C VAL A 210 1.45 16.55 0.39
N TYR A 211 0.86 17.23 1.35
CA TYR A 211 1.55 18.11 2.29
C TYR A 211 1.84 17.43 3.64
N GLN A 212 0.97 16.52 4.07
CA GLN A 212 1.06 15.87 5.38
C GLN A 212 0.28 14.56 5.38
N LEU A 213 0.75 13.58 6.15
CA LEU A 213 0.06 12.32 6.40
C LEU A 213 -0.10 12.06 7.90
N GLU A 214 -1.14 11.32 8.23
CA GLU A 214 -1.28 10.61 9.51
C GLU A 214 -1.22 9.11 9.23
N ILE A 215 -0.34 8.43 9.96
CA ILE A 215 0.01 7.03 9.75
C ILE A 215 -0.18 6.27 11.06
N VAL A 216 -0.81 5.10 11.01
CA VAL A 216 -0.66 4.08 12.06
C VAL A 216 0.48 3.16 11.65
N THR A 217 1.60 3.19 12.38
CA THR A 217 2.79 2.38 12.05
C THR A 217 2.57 0.90 12.29
N GLY A 218 3.50 0.07 11.84
CA GLY A 218 3.54 -1.36 12.15
C GLY A 218 3.56 -1.68 13.65
N LYS A 219 3.94 -0.74 14.52
CA LYS A 219 3.92 -0.87 15.98
C LYS A 219 2.59 -0.41 16.62
N GLY A 220 1.66 0.07 15.80
CA GLY A 220 0.40 0.67 16.25
C GLY A 220 0.56 2.08 16.81
N GLU A 221 1.65 2.79 16.52
CA GLU A 221 1.82 4.20 16.90
C GLU A 221 1.13 5.12 15.88
N VAL A 222 0.44 6.15 16.35
CA VAL A 222 -0.16 7.17 15.47
C VAL A 222 0.84 8.31 15.28
N VAL A 223 1.31 8.50 14.04
CA VAL A 223 2.37 9.46 13.72
C VAL A 223 1.88 10.41 12.64
N THR A 224 2.03 11.71 12.88
CA THR A 224 1.92 12.72 11.82
C THR A 224 3.28 12.97 11.19
N CYS A 225 3.35 12.91 9.86
CA CYS A 225 4.58 13.16 9.09
C CYS A 225 4.35 14.10 7.89
N SER A 226 5.40 14.81 7.50
CA SER A 226 5.49 15.73 6.37
C SER A 226 6.96 15.89 5.96
N GLU A 227 7.25 16.65 4.91
CA GLU A 227 8.63 16.99 4.53
C GLU A 227 9.46 17.61 5.67
N LYS A 228 8.80 18.26 6.65
CA LYS A 228 9.46 18.96 7.76
C LYS A 228 9.38 18.23 9.11
N ARG A 229 8.60 17.14 9.20
CA ARG A 229 8.36 16.40 10.45
C ARG A 229 8.31 14.92 10.15
N ASN A 230 9.16 14.10 10.78
CA ASN A 230 9.24 12.66 10.50
C ASN A 230 9.37 12.39 8.98
N SER A 231 10.26 13.14 8.31
CA SER A 231 10.37 13.19 6.85
C SER A 231 10.75 11.86 6.23
N GLU A 232 11.58 11.07 6.91
CA GLU A 232 11.91 9.70 6.47
C GLU A 232 10.65 8.85 6.33
N LEU A 233 9.81 8.79 7.38
CA LEU A 233 8.53 8.09 7.32
C LEU A 233 7.63 8.63 6.22
N PHE A 234 7.54 9.97 6.06
CA PHE A 234 6.75 10.60 5.01
C PHE A 234 7.17 10.16 3.61
N GLN A 235 8.47 10.10 3.33
CA GLN A 235 8.99 9.64 2.04
C GLN A 235 8.84 8.12 1.88
N SER A 236 8.99 7.34 2.94
CA SER A 236 8.85 5.87 2.88
C SER A 236 7.42 5.42 2.59
N VAL A 237 6.39 6.09 3.12
CA VAL A 237 4.99 5.69 2.92
C VAL A 237 4.46 6.05 1.53
N LEU A 238 4.94 7.13 0.92
CA LEU A 238 4.55 7.56 -0.43
C LEU A 238 5.15 6.61 -1.47
N GLY A 239 4.32 5.79 -2.11
CA GLY A 239 4.77 4.68 -2.94
C GLY A 239 5.31 3.47 -2.15
N GLY A 240 5.07 3.45 -0.83
CA GLY A 240 5.61 2.45 0.09
C GLY A 240 4.86 1.12 0.13
N LEU A 241 3.86 0.90 -0.72
CA LEU A 241 3.08 -0.34 -0.82
C LEU A 241 2.50 -0.81 0.53
N GLY A 242 2.15 0.14 1.41
CA GLY A 242 1.60 -0.13 2.75
C GLY A 242 2.59 -0.76 3.74
N GLN A 243 3.90 -0.81 3.44
CA GLN A 243 4.87 -1.56 4.25
C GLN A 243 5.27 -0.87 5.56
N PHE A 244 5.16 0.45 5.62
CA PHE A 244 5.64 1.24 6.76
C PHE A 244 4.50 1.68 7.69
N GLY A 245 3.25 1.43 7.31
CA GLY A 245 2.07 1.77 8.09
C GLY A 245 0.84 2.02 7.22
N ILE A 246 -0.26 2.32 7.91
CA ILE A 246 -1.57 2.55 7.32
C ILE A 246 -1.81 4.05 7.29
N ILE A 247 -2.01 4.61 6.10
CA ILE A 247 -2.41 6.02 5.93
C ILE A 247 -3.85 6.16 6.42
N THR A 248 -4.06 6.87 7.52
CA THR A 248 -5.39 7.17 8.07
C THR A 248 -5.89 8.54 7.67
N ARG A 249 -5.00 9.48 7.34
CA ARG A 249 -5.35 10.81 6.84
C ARG A 249 -4.29 11.36 5.89
N ALA A 250 -4.72 12.13 4.90
CA ALA A 250 -3.83 12.90 4.02
C ALA A 250 -4.30 14.36 3.92
N ARG A 251 -3.34 15.24 3.61
CA ARG A 251 -3.52 16.66 3.33
C ARG A 251 -2.95 17.04 1.97
#